data_AF-A0A6C0LKV1-F1
#
_entry.id   AF-A0A6C0LKV1-F1
#
_cell.length_a   1.000
_cell.length_b   1.000
_cell.length_c   1.000
_cell.angle_alpha   90.00
_cell.angle_beta   90.00
_cell.angle_gamma   90.00
#
_symmetry.space_group_name_H-M   'P 1'
#
loop_
_entity.id
_entity.type
_entity.pdbx_description
1 polymer ?
#
loop_
_entity_poly.entity_id
_entity_poly.type
_entity_poly.pdbx_seq_one_letter_code
_entity_poly.pdbx_strand_id
1 'polypeptide(L)'
;MDLLKKSKKELIKICEDNKIPEDTGYMSKTKTKSDIIHIINRTVPISKSLKPLVKWSGGKTDEIKIFSKYFPEDYDIYIEPFVGGGSVYFYLNPDNAVISDVHSELIALYKCIGNGDGQAIYDFMGNTPNDEATYYNVRDVMEIHSELDIAKRFYYQRKTCFRGMLRYNKDNKFNIPYGRYKTINYTELLNKEYETLLHRTEIYNSKFEVIFEKYNDEKNFMFLDPPYDSEFTDYGYCKFDKEEHIKLANLFKSTKIKCLMIIGKTRFIEELYDGYIVEEYDKKYKFKLYNNRIGDEINTKHLVIKNY
;
A
#
# COMPACT_ATOMS: atom_id res chain seq x y z
N MET A 1 -34.92 -15.50 2.36
CA MET A 1 -33.53 -15.35 2.85
C MET A 1 -33.03 -14.01 2.33
N ASP A 2 -32.69 -13.06 3.20
CA ASP A 2 -32.47 -11.66 2.82
C ASP A 2 -31.12 -11.49 2.10
N LEU A 3 -31.14 -11.45 0.76
CA LEU A 3 -29.94 -11.29 -0.08
C LEU A 3 -29.18 -9.99 0.23
N LEU A 4 -29.86 -8.98 0.78
CA LEU A 4 -29.29 -7.67 1.12
C LEU A 4 -28.30 -7.71 2.30
N LYS A 5 -28.24 -8.80 3.06
CA LYS A 5 -27.32 -8.97 4.21
C LYS A 5 -26.12 -9.86 3.91
N LYS A 6 -26.01 -10.39 2.69
CA LYS A 6 -24.95 -11.32 2.31
C LYS A 6 -23.72 -10.58 1.81
N SER A 7 -22.55 -11.04 2.20
CA SER A 7 -21.27 -10.54 1.69
C SER A 7 -21.12 -10.78 0.19
N LYS A 8 -20.25 -10.00 -0.47
CA LYS A 8 -19.93 -10.15 -1.91
C LYS A 8 -19.58 -11.60 -2.27
N LYS A 9 -18.77 -12.25 -1.44
CA LYS A 9 -18.35 -13.66 -1.61
C LYS A 9 -19.52 -14.64 -1.49
N GLU A 10 -20.44 -14.42 -0.55
CA GLU A 10 -21.65 -15.26 -0.42
C GLU A 10 -22.59 -15.08 -1.61
N LEU A 11 -22.71 -13.87 -2.15
CA LEU A 11 -23.54 -13.61 -3.33
C LEU A 11 -22.96 -14.26 -4.59
N ILE A 12 -21.63 -14.18 -4.80
CA ILE A 12 -20.95 -14.87 -5.89
C ILE A 12 -21.14 -16.38 -5.77
N LYS A 13 -20.89 -16.96 -4.58
CA LYS A 13 -21.07 -18.39 -4.33
C LYS A 13 -22.52 -18.84 -4.57
N ILE A 14 -23.51 -18.05 -4.15
CA ILE A 14 -24.92 -18.31 -4.45
C ILE A 14 -25.18 -18.30 -5.96
N CYS A 15 -24.59 -17.38 -6.71
CA CYS A 15 -24.69 -17.40 -8.17
C CYS A 15 -24.00 -18.61 -8.81
N GLU A 16 -22.93 -19.11 -8.22
CA GLU A 16 -22.24 -20.32 -8.65
C GLU A 16 -23.04 -21.60 -8.38
N ASP A 17 -23.62 -21.70 -7.18
CA ASP A 17 -24.34 -22.88 -6.71
C ASP A 17 -25.75 -23.02 -7.34
N ASN A 18 -26.40 -21.91 -7.72
CA ASN A 18 -27.80 -21.92 -8.20
C ASN A 18 -28.00 -22.32 -9.68
N LYS A 19 -27.01 -22.92 -10.35
CA LYS A 19 -27.11 -23.43 -11.75
C LYS A 19 -27.89 -22.50 -12.69
N ILE A 20 -27.52 -21.22 -12.74
CA ILE A 20 -28.03 -20.31 -13.76
C ILE A 20 -27.58 -20.88 -15.12
N PRO A 21 -28.49 -21.16 -16.08
CA PRO A 21 -28.13 -21.83 -17.32
C PRO A 21 -27.00 -21.10 -18.03
N GLU A 22 -25.98 -21.85 -18.46
CA GLU A 22 -25.01 -21.37 -19.45
C GLU A 22 -25.76 -21.22 -20.77
N ASP A 23 -26.13 -19.97 -21.06
CA ASP A 23 -26.61 -19.44 -22.34
C ASP A 23 -27.40 -20.44 -23.21
N THR A 24 -28.68 -20.64 -22.91
CA THR A 24 -29.57 -21.44 -23.77
C THR A 24 -30.11 -20.59 -24.92
N GLY A 25 -29.24 -20.20 -25.85
CA GLY A 25 -29.44 -19.88 -27.29
C GLY A 25 -30.75 -19.32 -27.85
N TYR A 26 -31.69 -18.81 -27.05
CA TYR A 26 -33.00 -18.33 -27.47
C TYR A 26 -33.31 -16.97 -26.84
N MET A 27 -33.66 -16.01 -27.71
CA MET A 27 -33.84 -14.60 -27.42
C MET A 27 -34.75 -14.31 -26.21
N SER A 28 -34.12 -13.87 -25.13
CA SER A 28 -34.68 -13.17 -23.97
C SER A 28 -33.50 -12.45 -23.31
N LYS A 29 -33.68 -11.23 -22.78
CA LYS A 29 -32.64 -10.45 -22.07
C LYS A 29 -32.29 -11.09 -20.71
N THR A 30 -31.88 -12.35 -20.71
CA THR A 30 -31.51 -13.11 -19.53
C THR A 30 -30.02 -12.90 -19.31
N LYS A 31 -29.67 -12.14 -18.27
CA LYS A 31 -28.27 -11.88 -17.90
C LYS A 31 -27.57 -13.23 -17.65
N THR A 32 -26.42 -13.43 -18.27
CA THR A 32 -25.61 -14.64 -18.08
C THR A 32 -25.08 -14.72 -16.66
N LYS A 33 -24.60 -15.89 -16.24
CA LYS A 33 -23.89 -16.07 -14.96
C LYS A 33 -22.74 -15.07 -14.81
N SER A 34 -22.00 -14.82 -15.90
CA SER A 34 -20.93 -13.82 -15.96
C SER A 34 -21.45 -12.41 -15.74
N ASP A 35 -22.56 -12.03 -16.39
CA ASP A 35 -23.18 -10.71 -16.23
C ASP A 35 -23.65 -10.46 -14.80
N ILE A 36 -24.17 -11.49 -14.13
CA ILE A 36 -24.66 -11.38 -12.76
C ILE A 36 -23.49 -11.25 -11.78
N ILE A 37 -22.43 -12.04 -11.95
CA ILE A 37 -21.20 -11.88 -11.16
C ILE A 37 -20.59 -10.49 -11.40
N HIS A 38 -20.59 -10.00 -12.65
CA HIS A 38 -20.15 -8.66 -13.00
C HIS A 38 -21.00 -7.58 -12.31
N ILE A 39 -22.32 -7.73 -12.28
CA ILE A 39 -23.22 -6.80 -11.56
C ILE A 39 -22.96 -6.84 -10.06
N ILE A 40 -22.79 -8.02 -9.47
CA ILE A 40 -22.48 -8.16 -8.04
C ILE A 40 -21.14 -7.48 -7.73
N ASN A 41 -20.14 -7.67 -8.58
CA ASN A 41 -18.84 -6.99 -8.47
C ASN A 41 -18.96 -5.47 -8.52
N ARG A 42 -19.91 -4.95 -9.29
CA ARG A 42 -20.12 -3.51 -9.53
C ARG A 42 -21.06 -2.84 -8.52
N THR A 43 -22.01 -3.58 -7.97
CA THR A 43 -23.10 -3.04 -7.12
C THR A 43 -22.93 -3.36 -5.65
N VAL A 44 -22.21 -4.43 -5.29
CA VAL A 44 -21.87 -4.73 -3.90
C VAL A 44 -20.59 -3.96 -3.58
N PRO A 45 -20.65 -2.93 -2.71
CA PRO A 45 -19.47 -2.17 -2.35
C PRO A 45 -18.39 -3.13 -1.86
N ILE A 46 -17.15 -2.90 -2.32
CA ILE A 46 -15.96 -3.51 -1.75
C ILE A 46 -16.10 -3.39 -0.24
N SER A 47 -15.88 -4.49 0.49
CA SER A 47 -15.88 -4.49 1.95
C SER A 47 -15.18 -3.23 2.45
N LYS A 48 -15.79 -2.54 3.40
CA LYS A 48 -15.36 -1.28 4.00
C LYS A 48 -13.84 -1.05 3.87
N SER A 49 -13.46 -0.06 3.06
CA SER A 49 -12.05 0.26 2.84
C SER A 49 -11.35 0.57 4.16
N LEU A 50 -10.15 0.01 4.33
CA LEU A 50 -9.31 0.21 5.50
C LEU A 50 -8.40 1.42 5.27
N LYS A 51 -7.92 2.02 6.36
CA LYS A 51 -6.95 3.11 6.31
C LYS A 51 -5.55 2.57 6.62
N PRO A 52 -4.48 3.19 6.10
CA PRO A 52 -3.12 2.89 6.54
C PRO A 52 -2.96 2.93 8.07
N LEU A 53 -2.36 1.89 8.63
CA LEU A 53 -2.02 1.78 10.06
C LEU A 53 -0.90 2.74 10.49
N VAL A 54 -0.05 3.13 9.54
CA VAL A 54 1.04 4.09 9.77
C VAL A 54 0.98 5.18 8.73
N LYS A 55 1.30 6.40 9.15
CA LYS A 55 1.57 7.48 8.21
C LYS A 55 2.79 7.10 7.38
N TRP A 56 2.77 7.34 6.08
CA TRP A 56 3.91 7.09 5.20
C TRP A 56 4.17 8.29 4.30
N SER A 57 5.45 8.61 4.08
CA SER A 57 5.83 9.65 3.13
C SER A 57 5.47 9.18 1.73
N GLY A 58 4.72 10.00 0.98
CA GLY A 58 4.28 9.65 -0.38
C GLY A 58 2.99 8.83 -0.45
N GLY A 59 2.34 8.48 0.67
CA GLY A 59 1.11 7.69 0.65
C GLY A 59 0.00 8.26 -0.24
N LYS A 60 -0.65 7.39 -1.02
CA LYS A 60 -1.58 7.74 -2.12
C LYS A 60 -3.04 7.88 -1.73
N THR A 61 -3.38 7.82 -0.44
CA THR A 61 -4.78 7.83 0.04
C THR A 61 -5.64 8.95 -0.57
N ASP A 62 -5.12 10.18 -0.64
CA ASP A 62 -5.87 11.34 -1.19
C ASP A 62 -5.98 11.31 -2.73
N GLU A 63 -5.13 10.53 -3.40
CA GLU A 63 -4.99 10.45 -4.86
C GLU A 63 -5.76 9.27 -5.46
N ILE A 64 -6.10 8.25 -4.66
CA ILE A 64 -6.82 7.04 -5.13
C ILE A 64 -8.05 7.41 -5.95
N LYS A 65 -8.84 8.40 -5.51
CA LYS A 65 -10.04 8.86 -6.24
C LYS A 65 -9.79 9.36 -7.68
N ILE A 66 -8.54 9.74 -7.99
CA ILE A 66 -8.13 10.24 -9.29
C ILE A 66 -7.83 9.06 -10.22
N PHE A 67 -7.03 8.10 -9.74
CA PHE A 67 -6.53 7.00 -10.56
C PHE A 67 -7.29 5.68 -10.40
N SER A 68 -8.24 5.55 -9.46
CA SER A 68 -8.98 4.30 -9.24
C SER A 68 -9.80 3.86 -10.45
N LYS A 69 -10.15 4.81 -11.34
CA LYS A 69 -10.80 4.54 -12.63
C LYS A 69 -9.93 3.71 -13.59
N TYR A 70 -8.63 3.59 -13.33
CA TYR A 70 -7.70 2.80 -14.13
C TYR A 70 -7.46 1.40 -13.57
N PHE A 71 -7.92 1.05 -12.37
CA PHE A 71 -7.78 -0.32 -11.88
C PHE A 71 -8.41 -1.30 -12.88
N PRO A 72 -7.76 -2.44 -13.18
CA PRO A 72 -8.33 -3.42 -14.08
C PRO A 72 -9.63 -3.97 -13.48
N GLU A 73 -10.57 -4.33 -14.35
CA GLU A 73 -11.87 -4.88 -13.92
C GLU A 73 -11.72 -6.26 -13.27
N ASP A 74 -10.68 -7.01 -13.66
CA ASP A 74 -10.42 -8.38 -13.29
C ASP A 74 -8.94 -8.62 -12.97
N TYR A 75 -8.69 -9.32 -11.85
CA TYR A 75 -7.40 -9.89 -11.48
C TYR A 75 -7.56 -10.96 -10.40
N ASP A 76 -6.67 -11.94 -10.38
CA ASP A 76 -6.67 -13.05 -9.41
C ASP A 76 -5.92 -12.65 -8.12
N ILE A 77 -4.79 -11.95 -8.27
CA ILE A 77 -3.90 -11.53 -7.18
C ILE A 77 -3.59 -10.03 -7.31
N TYR A 78 -3.76 -9.30 -6.20
CA TYR A 78 -3.26 -7.93 -6.06
C TYR A 78 -1.81 -7.92 -5.57
N ILE A 79 -0.94 -7.14 -6.20
CA ILE A 79 0.50 -7.11 -5.91
C ILE A 79 0.97 -5.67 -5.66
N GLU A 80 1.71 -5.43 -4.58
CA GLU A 80 2.29 -4.11 -4.28
C GLU A 80 3.73 -4.26 -3.75
N PRO A 81 4.77 -4.22 -4.62
CA PRO A 81 6.16 -4.46 -4.24
C PRO A 81 6.86 -3.25 -3.58
N PHE A 82 6.15 -2.13 -3.46
CA PHE A 82 6.56 -0.90 -2.78
C PHE A 82 5.47 -0.47 -1.80
N VAL A 83 5.02 -1.40 -0.93
CA VAL A 83 3.78 -1.20 -0.17
C VAL A 83 3.81 0.03 0.71
N GLY A 84 4.94 0.38 1.33
CA GLY A 84 5.02 1.49 2.26
C GLY A 84 3.89 1.46 3.29
N GLY A 85 3.12 2.55 3.40
CA GLY A 85 1.94 2.59 4.29
C GLY A 85 0.73 1.76 3.84
N GLY A 86 0.77 1.16 2.65
CA GLY A 86 -0.27 0.28 2.10
C GLY A 86 -1.54 1.00 1.69
N SER A 87 -1.45 2.25 1.22
CA SER A 87 -2.65 3.07 0.97
C SER A 87 -3.60 2.46 -0.06
N VAL A 88 -3.09 1.82 -1.11
CA VAL A 88 -3.91 1.18 -2.14
C VAL A 88 -4.31 -0.22 -1.68
N TYR A 89 -3.38 -1.00 -1.13
CA TYR A 89 -3.64 -2.30 -0.50
C TYR A 89 -4.81 -2.27 0.51
N PHE A 90 -4.76 -1.40 1.53
CA PHE A 90 -5.82 -1.28 2.54
C PHE A 90 -7.12 -0.73 1.96
N TYR A 91 -7.05 0.14 0.94
CA TYR A 91 -8.24 0.65 0.25
C TYR A 91 -8.97 -0.46 -0.51
N LEU A 92 -8.23 -1.31 -1.22
CA LEU A 92 -8.80 -2.40 -2.01
C LEU A 92 -9.26 -3.60 -1.15
N ASN A 93 -8.61 -3.83 -0.02
CA ASN A 93 -8.86 -4.99 0.86
C ASN A 93 -8.98 -6.32 0.07
N PRO A 94 -7.99 -6.67 -0.76
CA PRO A 94 -8.05 -7.78 -1.70
C PRO A 94 -8.21 -9.14 -0.99
N ASP A 95 -8.84 -10.10 -1.67
CA ASP A 95 -9.00 -11.46 -1.17
C ASP A 95 -7.69 -12.26 -1.22
N ASN A 96 -6.91 -12.09 -2.30
CA ASN A 96 -5.55 -12.63 -2.44
C ASN A 96 -4.59 -11.48 -2.74
N ALA A 97 -3.50 -11.38 -1.98
CA ALA A 97 -2.52 -10.33 -2.19
C ALA A 97 -1.10 -10.74 -1.86
N VAL A 98 -0.18 -10.03 -2.50
CA VAL A 98 1.25 -10.07 -2.28
C VAL A 98 1.72 -8.65 -2.02
N ILE A 99 2.33 -8.40 -0.87
CA ILE A 99 2.94 -7.10 -0.58
C ILE A 99 4.43 -7.27 -0.28
N SER A 100 5.22 -6.28 -0.68
CA SER A 100 6.63 -6.23 -0.32
C SER A 100 7.10 -4.81 -0.08
N ASP A 101 8.12 -4.69 0.76
CA ASP A 101 8.93 -3.49 0.92
C ASP A 101 10.33 -3.93 1.37
N VAL A 102 11.34 -3.12 1.06
CA VAL A 102 12.70 -3.30 1.58
C VAL A 102 12.81 -2.89 3.05
N HIS A 103 11.86 -2.09 3.56
CA HIS A 103 11.84 -1.63 4.94
C HIS A 103 11.45 -2.74 5.94
N SER A 104 12.46 -3.37 6.55
CA SER A 104 12.26 -4.53 7.43
C SER A 104 11.35 -4.27 8.64
N GLU A 105 11.47 -3.12 9.32
CA GLU A 105 10.63 -2.85 10.52
C GLU A 105 9.13 -2.66 10.18
N LEU A 106 8.83 -2.18 8.96
CA LEU A 106 7.46 -2.06 8.45
C LEU A 106 6.89 -3.46 8.15
N ILE A 107 7.70 -4.30 7.49
CA ILE A 107 7.28 -5.67 7.18
C ILE A 107 7.09 -6.50 8.45
N ALA A 108 7.96 -6.34 9.45
CA ALA A 108 7.78 -6.95 10.78
C ALA A 108 6.45 -6.55 11.42
N LEU A 109 6.09 -5.26 11.37
CA LEU A 109 4.79 -4.78 11.85
C LEU A 109 3.61 -5.49 11.15
N TYR A 110 3.63 -5.55 9.82
CA TYR A 110 2.55 -6.17 9.05
C TYR A 110 2.45 -7.68 9.29
N LYS A 111 3.58 -8.38 9.37
CA LYS A 111 3.62 -9.81 9.72
C LYS A 111 3.07 -10.08 11.12
N CYS A 112 3.53 -9.35 12.13
CA CYS A 112 3.02 -9.48 13.51
C CYS A 112 1.50 -9.28 13.59
N ILE A 113 0.96 -8.25 12.92
CA ILE A 113 -0.50 -8.03 12.90
C ILE A 113 -1.22 -9.18 12.20
N GLY A 114 -0.72 -9.67 11.05
CA GLY A 114 -1.28 -10.84 10.37
C GLY A 114 -1.18 -12.14 11.18
N ASN A 115 -0.22 -12.24 12.10
CA ASN A 115 -0.03 -13.37 13.02
C ASN A 115 -0.87 -13.25 14.31
N GLY A 116 -1.66 -12.18 14.47
CA GLY A 116 -2.52 -11.98 15.63
C GLY A 116 -1.90 -11.19 16.79
N ASP A 117 -0.71 -10.62 16.62
CA ASP A 117 -0.01 -9.88 17.68
C ASP A 117 -0.53 -8.43 17.86
N GLY A 118 -1.59 -8.02 17.15
CA GLY A 118 -2.15 -6.68 17.23
C GLY A 118 -2.49 -6.24 18.66
N GLN A 119 -3.01 -7.17 19.48
CA GLN A 119 -3.28 -6.92 20.90
C GLN A 119 -1.99 -6.66 21.71
N ALA A 120 -0.92 -7.42 21.47
CA ALA A 120 0.34 -7.24 22.18
C ALA A 120 1.01 -5.90 21.84
N ILE A 121 0.86 -5.42 20.60
CA ILE A 121 1.31 -4.09 20.18
C ILE A 121 0.44 -3.00 20.84
N TYR A 122 -0.89 -3.20 20.87
CA TYR A 122 -1.82 -2.28 21.54
C TYR A 122 -1.50 -2.14 23.04
N ASP A 123 -1.25 -3.26 23.74
CA ASP A 123 -0.92 -3.27 25.16
C ASP A 123 0.42 -2.58 25.42
N PHE A 124 1.41 -2.80 24.54
CA PHE A 124 2.68 -2.07 24.60
C PHE A 124 2.47 -0.55 24.50
N MET A 125 1.61 -0.09 23.58
CA MET A 125 1.27 1.33 23.44
C MET A 125 0.60 1.91 24.71
N GLY A 126 -0.26 1.13 25.37
CA GLY A 126 -0.94 1.55 26.60
C GLY A 126 -0.04 1.56 27.84
N ASN A 127 0.91 0.63 27.92
CA ASN A 127 1.84 0.49 29.04
C ASN A 127 3.11 1.32 28.90
N THR A 128 3.36 1.90 27.72
CA THR A 128 4.54 2.72 27.43
C THR A 128 4.15 4.19 27.36
N PRO A 129 4.50 5.01 28.37
CA PRO A 129 4.14 6.42 28.40
C PRO A 129 4.57 7.19 27.14
N ASN A 130 3.74 8.13 26.71
CA ASN A 130 4.05 9.07 25.64
C ASN A 130 4.67 10.34 26.22
N ASP A 131 5.94 10.24 26.62
CA ASP A 131 6.76 11.34 27.10
C ASP A 131 8.17 11.27 26.49
N GLU A 132 8.95 12.33 26.67
CA GLU A 132 10.26 12.49 26.02
C GLU A 132 11.31 11.48 26.52
N ALA A 133 11.33 11.17 27.83
CA ALA A 133 12.31 10.26 28.40
C ALA A 133 12.02 8.81 27.95
N THR A 134 10.76 8.39 28.03
CA THR A 134 10.30 7.10 27.56
C THR A 134 10.53 6.95 26.06
N TYR A 135 10.26 7.99 25.27
CA TYR A 135 10.48 7.98 23.84
C TYR A 135 11.93 7.65 23.46
N TYR A 136 12.91 8.32 24.09
CA TYR A 136 14.32 8.07 23.80
C TYR A 136 14.79 6.72 24.36
N ASN A 137 14.20 6.24 25.46
CA ASN A 137 14.46 4.88 25.94
C ASN A 137 14.00 3.82 24.92
N VAL A 138 12.77 3.93 24.41
CA VAL A 138 12.24 3.04 23.36
C VAL A 138 13.04 3.16 22.06
N ARG A 139 13.47 4.37 21.69
CA ARG A 139 14.22 4.61 20.45
C ARG A 139 15.65 4.06 20.49
N ASP A 140 16.39 4.36 21.56
CA ASP A 140 17.84 4.22 21.59
C ASP A 140 18.33 3.06 22.49
N VAL A 141 17.49 2.59 23.42
CA VAL A 141 17.90 1.66 24.49
C VAL A 141 17.15 0.32 24.44
N MET A 142 15.88 0.29 24.04
CA MET A 142 15.07 -0.92 24.02
C MET A 142 15.76 -2.07 23.27
N GLU A 143 15.98 -3.17 23.99
CA GLU A 143 16.53 -4.40 23.42
C GLU A 143 15.49 -5.08 22.53
N ILE A 144 15.98 -5.69 21.44
CA ILE A 144 15.16 -6.37 20.45
C ILE A 144 15.53 -7.85 20.48
N HIS A 145 14.58 -8.68 20.91
CA HIS A 145 14.76 -10.13 21.02
C HIS A 145 13.86 -10.91 20.05
N SER A 146 12.89 -10.23 19.43
CA SER A 146 11.90 -10.84 18.55
C SER A 146 11.42 -9.88 17.45
N GLU A 147 10.78 -10.44 16.41
CA GLU A 147 10.08 -9.64 15.39
C GLU A 147 8.95 -8.78 16.01
N LEU A 148 8.31 -9.29 17.07
CA LEU A 148 7.30 -8.55 17.82
C LEU A 148 7.88 -7.31 18.54
N ASP A 149 9.11 -7.38 19.05
CA ASP A 149 9.76 -6.22 19.66
C ASP A 149 10.08 -5.15 18.60
N ILE A 150 10.47 -5.57 17.38
CA ILE A 150 10.64 -4.67 16.23
C ILE A 150 9.31 -3.97 15.92
N ALA A 151 8.22 -4.74 15.79
CA ALA A 151 6.89 -4.20 15.49
C ALA A 151 6.41 -3.20 16.55
N LYS A 152 6.55 -3.55 17.85
CA LYS A 152 6.21 -2.68 18.99
C LYS A 152 7.00 -1.38 18.95
N ARG A 153 8.33 -1.47 18.88
CA ARG A 153 9.23 -0.32 18.85
C ARG A 153 8.92 0.58 17.65
N PHE A 154 8.82 -0.01 16.46
CA PHE A 154 8.54 0.71 15.23
C PHE A 154 7.20 1.44 15.31
N TYR A 155 6.10 0.75 15.65
CA TYR A 155 4.78 1.38 15.72
C TYR A 155 4.73 2.51 16.77
N TYR A 156 5.32 2.30 17.94
CA TYR A 156 5.45 3.35 18.97
C TYR A 156 6.20 4.56 18.44
N GLN A 157 7.37 4.38 17.83
CA GLN A 157 8.14 5.47 17.22
C GLN A 157 7.33 6.19 16.14
N ARG A 158 6.66 5.48 15.23
CA ARG A 158 5.86 6.08 14.14
C ARG A 158 4.70 6.93 14.68
N LYS A 159 4.08 6.54 15.80
CA LYS A 159 2.97 7.28 16.44
C LYS A 159 3.42 8.44 17.32
N THR A 160 4.63 8.41 17.87
CA THR A 160 5.10 9.38 18.87
C THR A 160 6.19 10.33 18.35
N CYS A 161 6.89 10.00 17.25
CA CYS A 161 7.95 10.83 16.69
C CYS A 161 7.43 12.06 15.94
N PHE A 162 8.29 13.07 15.80
CA PHE A 162 7.94 14.32 15.12
C PHE A 162 7.35 14.09 13.71
N ARG A 163 6.09 14.51 13.56
CA ARG A 163 5.31 14.48 12.32
C ARG A 163 5.09 13.09 11.72
N GLY A 164 5.35 12.02 12.47
CA GLY A 164 5.42 10.68 11.91
C GLY A 164 6.40 10.64 10.73
N MET A 165 7.56 11.28 10.84
CA MET A 165 8.61 11.23 9.81
C MET A 165 9.40 9.94 9.91
N LEU A 166 9.93 9.48 8.79
CA LEU A 166 10.80 8.32 8.71
C LEU A 166 12.14 8.80 8.16
N ARG A 167 13.20 8.64 8.97
CA ARG A 167 14.57 9.04 8.61
C ARG A 167 15.55 8.29 9.47
N TYR A 168 16.63 7.86 8.84
CA TYR A 168 17.74 7.17 9.47
C TYR A 168 19.02 7.98 9.27
N ASN A 169 19.98 7.83 10.18
CA ASN A 169 21.32 8.40 10.02
C ASN A 169 22.20 7.46 9.16
N LYS A 170 23.47 7.85 8.94
CA LYS A 170 24.44 7.06 8.17
C LYS A 170 24.77 5.69 8.81
N ASP A 171 24.45 5.50 10.08
CA ASP A 171 24.61 4.24 10.81
C ASP A 171 23.31 3.40 10.79
N ASN A 172 22.34 3.74 9.92
CA ASN A 172 21.02 3.13 9.83
C ASN A 172 20.20 3.18 11.13
N LYS A 173 20.45 4.16 12.01
CA LYS A 173 19.67 4.39 13.22
C LYS A 173 18.57 5.41 13.00
N PHE A 174 17.36 5.10 13.46
CA PHE A 174 16.21 6.01 13.41
C PHE A 174 16.52 7.29 14.18
N ASN A 175 16.44 8.46 13.52
CA ASN A 175 16.97 9.73 14.07
C ASN A 175 15.95 10.88 14.08
N ILE A 176 14.66 10.56 14.22
CA ILE A 176 13.61 11.56 14.39
C ILE A 176 13.45 11.89 15.89
N PRO A 177 13.26 13.17 16.26
CA PRO A 177 13.03 13.55 17.65
C PRO A 177 11.59 13.25 18.11
N TYR A 178 11.37 13.33 19.42
CA TYR A 178 10.06 13.19 20.02
C TYR A 178 9.04 14.22 19.47
N GLY A 179 7.82 13.78 19.16
CA GLY A 179 6.81 14.57 18.47
C GLY A 179 5.88 15.40 19.35
N ARG A 180 5.90 15.18 20.67
CA ARG A 180 5.11 15.94 21.68
C ARG A 180 3.59 15.95 21.41
N TYR A 181 3.04 14.85 20.92
CA TYR A 181 1.61 14.71 20.71
C TYR A 181 0.87 14.56 22.05
N LYS A 182 -0.19 15.34 22.25
CA LYS A 182 -1.05 15.19 23.44
C LYS A 182 -1.83 13.87 23.45
N THR A 183 -2.25 13.42 22.27
CA THR A 183 -3.02 12.19 22.08
C THR A 183 -2.46 11.41 20.92
N ILE A 184 -2.43 10.09 21.07
CA ILE A 184 -2.03 9.14 20.04
C ILE A 184 -3.15 8.11 19.88
N ASN A 185 -3.56 7.83 18.65
CA ASN A 185 -4.59 6.84 18.36
C ASN A 185 -3.95 5.58 17.75
N TYR A 186 -4.25 4.46 18.39
CA TYR A 186 -3.79 3.12 18.03
C TYR A 186 -4.90 2.06 18.20
N THR A 187 -6.17 2.47 18.31
CA THR A 187 -7.30 1.53 18.45
C THR A 187 -7.55 0.69 17.20
N GLU A 188 -7.03 1.12 16.06
CA GLU A 188 -7.00 0.37 14.80
C GLU A 188 -6.29 -0.99 14.94
N LEU A 189 -5.33 -1.14 15.86
CA LEU A 189 -4.68 -2.43 16.15
C LEU A 189 -5.65 -3.49 16.70
N LEU A 190 -6.80 -3.07 17.23
CA LEU A 190 -7.85 -3.97 17.72
C LEU A 190 -8.88 -4.33 16.64
N ASN A 191 -8.83 -3.68 15.47
CA ASN A 191 -9.75 -4.00 14.38
C ASN A 191 -9.30 -5.30 13.68
N LYS A 192 -10.08 -6.36 13.86
CA LYS A 192 -9.84 -7.68 13.28
C LYS A 192 -9.86 -7.73 11.76
N GLU A 193 -10.37 -6.70 11.08
CA GLU A 193 -10.27 -6.59 9.62
C GLU A 193 -8.81 -6.44 9.16
N TYR A 194 -7.95 -5.75 9.91
CA TYR A 194 -6.52 -5.64 9.57
C TYR A 194 -5.79 -6.98 9.74
N GLU A 195 -6.04 -7.67 10.85
CA GLU A 195 -5.51 -9.01 11.10
C GLU A 195 -5.95 -9.98 10.01
N THR A 196 -7.24 -10.00 9.66
CA THR A 196 -7.79 -10.88 8.62
C THR A 196 -7.16 -10.63 7.25
N LEU A 197 -7.02 -9.35 6.86
CA LEU A 197 -6.42 -8.99 5.58
C LEU A 197 -4.92 -9.35 5.52
N LEU A 198 -4.16 -9.00 6.56
CA LEU A 198 -2.72 -9.28 6.61
C LEU A 198 -2.42 -10.78 6.76
N HIS A 199 -3.26 -11.52 7.49
CA HIS A 199 -3.12 -12.97 7.68
C HIS A 199 -3.18 -13.74 6.36
N ARG A 200 -4.07 -13.34 5.43
CA ARG A 200 -4.24 -13.98 4.13
C ARG A 200 -3.33 -13.43 3.02
N THR A 201 -2.45 -12.49 3.36
CA THR A 201 -1.56 -11.83 2.41
C THR A 201 -0.18 -12.46 2.48
N GLU A 202 0.44 -12.71 1.33
CA GLU A 202 1.84 -13.08 1.28
C GLU A 202 2.71 -11.82 1.46
N ILE A 203 3.49 -11.76 2.55
CA ILE A 203 4.25 -10.56 2.94
C ILE A 203 5.76 -10.82 2.83
N TYR A 204 6.43 -10.10 1.94
CA TYR A 204 7.87 -10.23 1.69
C TYR A 204 8.67 -9.01 2.16
N ASN A 205 9.86 -9.24 2.71
CA ASN A 205 10.87 -8.19 2.87
C ASN A 205 11.96 -8.41 1.82
N SER A 206 11.70 -7.97 0.59
CA SER A 206 12.58 -8.19 -0.57
C SER A 206 12.56 -6.99 -1.51
N LYS A 207 13.48 -7.00 -2.47
CA LYS A 207 13.43 -6.03 -3.57
C LYS A 207 12.31 -6.37 -4.56
N PHE A 208 11.91 -5.40 -5.36
CA PHE A 208 10.78 -5.53 -6.27
C PHE A 208 10.99 -6.59 -7.36
N GLU A 209 12.24 -6.80 -7.82
CA GLU A 209 12.58 -7.74 -8.88
C GLU A 209 12.15 -9.18 -8.54
N VAL A 210 12.28 -9.57 -7.27
CA VAL A 210 11.86 -10.89 -6.78
C VAL A 210 10.35 -11.08 -6.94
N ILE A 211 9.58 -10.01 -6.72
CA ILE A 211 8.12 -10.04 -6.84
C ILE A 211 7.72 -10.11 -8.32
N PHE A 212 8.39 -9.36 -9.20
CA PHE A 212 8.19 -9.46 -10.64
C PHE A 212 8.47 -10.88 -11.15
N GLU A 213 9.58 -11.50 -10.74
CA GLU A 213 9.95 -12.86 -11.17
C GLU A 213 8.93 -13.90 -10.71
N LYS A 214 8.52 -13.85 -9.44
CA LYS A 214 7.68 -14.88 -8.83
C LYS A 214 6.22 -14.86 -9.31
N TYR A 215 5.69 -13.70 -9.68
CA TYR A 215 4.26 -13.52 -9.97
C TYR A 215 3.96 -13.03 -11.39
N ASN A 216 4.85 -13.30 -12.36
CA ASN A 216 4.74 -12.86 -13.76
C ASN A 216 3.61 -13.58 -14.55
N ASP A 217 2.36 -13.22 -14.27
CA ASP A 217 1.15 -13.78 -14.88
C ASP A 217 0.17 -12.66 -15.30
N GLU A 218 -0.49 -12.82 -16.45
CA GLU A 218 -1.44 -11.86 -17.03
C GLU A 218 -2.73 -11.70 -16.23
N LYS A 219 -3.03 -12.67 -15.36
CA LYS A 219 -4.17 -12.61 -14.44
C LYS A 219 -3.91 -11.74 -13.22
N ASN A 220 -2.67 -11.31 -12.98
CA ASN A 220 -2.30 -10.54 -11.81
C ASN A 220 -2.39 -9.02 -12.07
N PHE A 221 -2.67 -8.26 -11.01
CA PHE A 221 -2.62 -6.80 -11.02
C PHE A 221 -1.57 -6.31 -10.03
N MET A 222 -0.65 -5.46 -10.50
CA MET A 222 0.40 -4.86 -9.69
C MET A 222 0.28 -3.34 -9.64
N PHE A 223 0.17 -2.80 -8.43
CA PHE A 223 0.27 -1.38 -8.18
C PHE A 223 1.72 -1.00 -7.84
N LEU A 224 2.23 0.03 -8.51
CA LEU A 224 3.60 0.50 -8.36
C LEU A 224 3.62 1.95 -7.85
N ASP A 225 4.34 2.15 -6.75
CA ASP A 225 4.62 3.46 -6.16
C ASP A 225 6.07 3.51 -5.65
N PRO A 226 7.06 3.45 -6.58
CA PRO A 226 8.45 3.46 -6.19
C PRO A 226 8.85 4.82 -5.57
N PRO A 227 9.97 4.87 -4.84
CA PRO A 227 10.62 6.14 -4.52
C PRO A 227 10.76 7.06 -5.73
N TYR A 228 10.57 8.37 -5.53
CA TYR A 228 10.69 9.35 -6.63
C TYR A 228 12.16 9.69 -6.91
N ASP A 229 12.46 10.05 -8.16
CA ASP A 229 13.80 10.34 -8.68
C ASP A 229 14.36 11.72 -8.28
N SER A 230 13.81 12.37 -7.25
CA SER A 230 14.21 13.73 -6.86
C SER A 230 15.44 13.75 -5.94
N GLU A 231 16.28 14.79 -6.07
CA GLU A 231 17.46 15.00 -5.22
C GLU A 231 17.14 15.11 -3.72
N PHE A 232 15.86 15.34 -3.36
CA PHE A 232 15.40 15.51 -1.98
C PHE A 232 14.68 14.28 -1.40
N THR A 233 14.45 13.23 -2.19
CA THR A 233 13.80 11.99 -1.73
C THR A 233 14.82 10.94 -1.29
N ASP A 234 15.70 11.33 -0.36
CA ASP A 234 16.41 10.36 0.44
C ASP A 234 15.42 9.79 1.47
N TYR A 235 14.85 8.63 1.17
CA TYR A 235 14.00 7.89 2.11
C TYR A 235 14.82 7.46 3.34
N GLY A 236 16.14 7.58 3.32
CA GLY A 236 17.05 7.35 4.45
C GLY A 236 17.29 5.88 4.77
N TYR A 237 16.44 4.98 4.26
CA TYR A 237 16.57 3.51 4.43
C TYR A 237 16.80 2.75 3.11
N CYS A 238 16.61 3.39 1.96
CA CYS A 238 16.84 2.78 0.65
C CYS A 238 17.24 3.84 -0.38
N LYS A 239 18.33 3.58 -1.13
CA LYS A 239 18.71 4.37 -2.30
C LYS A 239 18.06 3.74 -3.52
N PHE A 240 17.17 4.49 -4.17
CA PHE A 240 16.52 4.11 -5.42
C PHE A 240 16.95 5.13 -6.47
N ASP A 241 18.04 4.83 -7.17
CA ASP A 241 18.65 5.73 -8.13
C ASP A 241 18.15 5.48 -9.56
N LYS A 242 18.73 6.21 -10.52
CA LYS A 242 18.33 6.13 -11.93
C LYS A 242 18.46 4.71 -12.48
N GLU A 243 19.48 3.97 -12.03
CA GLU A 243 19.71 2.58 -12.40
C GLU A 243 18.55 1.68 -11.93
N GLU A 244 18.07 1.87 -10.70
CA GLU A 244 16.89 1.14 -10.19
C GLU A 244 15.61 1.52 -10.95
N HIS A 245 15.42 2.80 -11.30
CA HIS A 245 14.31 3.22 -12.17
C HIS A 245 14.38 2.59 -13.57
N ILE A 246 15.57 2.49 -14.17
CA ILE A 246 15.76 1.83 -15.48
C ILE A 246 15.41 0.34 -15.37
N LYS A 247 15.85 -0.34 -14.31
CA LYS A 247 15.50 -1.75 -14.05
C LYS A 247 13.99 -1.94 -13.91
N LEU A 248 13.33 -1.09 -13.12
CA LEU A 248 11.88 -1.11 -12.94
C LEU A 248 11.15 -0.87 -14.26
N ALA A 249 11.60 0.09 -15.07
CA ALA A 249 11.02 0.36 -16.39
C ALA A 249 11.15 -0.85 -17.33
N ASN A 250 12.30 -1.52 -17.36
CA ASN A 250 12.50 -2.71 -18.17
C ASN A 250 11.56 -3.85 -17.73
N LEU A 251 11.47 -4.12 -16.42
CA LEU A 251 10.57 -5.14 -15.89
C LEU A 251 9.10 -4.81 -16.14
N PHE A 252 8.70 -3.56 -15.95
CA PHE A 252 7.35 -3.07 -16.25
C PHE A 252 6.95 -3.28 -17.71
N LYS A 253 7.89 -3.08 -18.66
CA LYS A 253 7.65 -3.24 -20.09
C LYS A 253 7.62 -4.70 -20.53
N SER A 254 8.39 -5.58 -19.88
CA SER A 254 8.50 -7.00 -20.26
C SER A 254 7.57 -7.94 -19.50
N THR A 255 7.00 -7.50 -18.38
CA THR A 255 6.10 -8.33 -17.56
C THR A 255 4.76 -8.57 -18.25
N LYS A 256 4.13 -9.71 -17.93
CA LYS A 256 2.76 -10.03 -18.31
C LYS A 256 1.74 -9.43 -17.34
N ILE A 257 2.18 -9.05 -16.15
CA ILE A 257 1.32 -8.51 -15.09
C ILE A 257 0.70 -7.19 -15.56
N LYS A 258 -0.61 -7.01 -15.29
CA LYS A 258 -1.28 -5.72 -15.46
C LYS A 258 -0.69 -4.74 -14.43
N CYS A 259 0.12 -3.79 -14.85
CA CYS A 259 0.78 -2.84 -13.96
C CYS A 259 0.11 -1.46 -14.06
N LEU A 260 -0.19 -0.85 -12.90
CA LEU A 260 -0.57 0.55 -12.78
C LEU A 260 0.44 1.24 -11.87
N MET A 261 1.11 2.28 -12.37
CA MET A 261 2.11 3.02 -11.63
C MET A 261 1.69 4.49 -11.46
N ILE A 262 1.88 5.00 -10.25
CA ILE A 262 1.70 6.41 -9.91
C ILE A 262 3.02 6.97 -9.41
N ILE A 263 3.58 7.90 -10.18
CA ILE A 263 4.90 8.46 -9.90
C ILE A 263 4.92 9.94 -10.22
N GLY A 264 5.81 10.69 -9.58
CA GLY A 264 6.06 12.07 -9.93
C GLY A 264 6.56 12.26 -11.36
N LYS A 265 6.10 13.33 -12.01
CA LYS A 265 6.49 13.72 -13.36
C LYS A 265 7.88 14.38 -13.38
N THR A 266 8.82 13.72 -14.03
CA THR A 266 10.09 14.31 -14.47
C THR A 266 10.36 13.93 -15.92
N ARG A 267 11.22 14.69 -16.61
CA ARG A 267 11.63 14.35 -17.98
C ARG A 267 12.20 12.94 -18.08
N PHE A 268 12.97 12.52 -17.08
CA PHE A 268 13.56 11.19 -17.02
C PHE A 268 12.50 10.09 -16.94
N ILE A 269 11.50 10.25 -16.07
CA ILE A 269 10.38 9.30 -15.97
C ILE A 269 9.52 9.31 -17.24
N GLU A 270 9.27 10.48 -17.83
CA GLU A 270 8.55 10.58 -19.11
C GLU A 270 9.26 9.77 -20.22
N GLU A 271 10.57 9.94 -20.37
CA GLU A 271 11.37 9.20 -21.35
C GLU A 271 11.38 7.69 -21.07
N LEU A 272 11.46 7.27 -19.79
CA LEU A 272 11.44 5.85 -19.42
C LEU A 272 10.12 5.16 -19.77
N TYR A 273 8.99 5.85 -19.66
CA TYR A 273 7.65 5.25 -19.81
C TYR A 273 6.87 5.81 -20.99
N ASP A 274 7.57 6.35 -22.00
CA ASP A 274 6.97 6.81 -23.25
C ASP A 274 6.09 5.72 -23.88
N GLY A 275 4.90 6.12 -24.34
CA GLY A 275 3.87 5.20 -24.85
C GLY A 275 3.00 4.51 -23.79
N TYR A 276 3.33 4.61 -22.49
CA TYR A 276 2.56 3.97 -21.39
C TYR A 276 1.84 4.98 -20.47
N ILE A 277 2.09 6.28 -20.63
CA ILE A 277 1.46 7.35 -19.84
C ILE A 277 0.05 7.61 -20.35
N VAL A 278 -0.95 7.54 -19.45
CA VAL A 278 -2.37 7.68 -19.83
C VAL A 278 -3.06 8.89 -19.21
N GLU A 279 -2.51 9.47 -18.15
CA GLU A 279 -3.00 10.71 -17.55
C GLU A 279 -1.88 11.41 -16.76
N GLU A 280 -1.97 12.72 -16.62
CA GLU A 280 -1.21 13.50 -15.65
C GLU A 280 -2.16 14.33 -14.79
N TYR A 281 -1.83 14.55 -13.52
CA TYR A 281 -2.63 15.39 -12.64
C TYR A 281 -1.79 16.14 -11.62
N ASP A 282 -2.31 17.30 -11.17
CA ASP A 282 -1.62 18.12 -10.18
C ASP A 282 -1.69 17.51 -8.78
N LYS A 283 -0.53 17.44 -8.12
CA LYS A 283 -0.39 17.11 -6.70
C LYS A 283 -0.06 18.37 -5.90
N LYS A 284 -1.03 18.81 -5.10
CA LYS A 284 -0.82 19.88 -4.11
C LYS A 284 -0.29 19.29 -2.81
N TYR A 285 1.02 19.43 -2.56
CA TYR A 285 1.58 19.13 -1.25
C TYR A 285 1.16 20.21 -0.25
N LYS A 286 0.71 19.80 0.95
CA LYS A 286 0.31 20.72 2.03
C LYS A 286 1.48 21.48 2.68
N PHE A 287 2.67 21.44 2.07
CA PHE A 287 3.87 22.11 2.55
C PHE A 287 4.06 23.45 1.82
N LYS A 288 3.90 24.56 2.55
CA LYS A 288 4.56 25.81 2.20
C LYS A 288 5.92 25.82 2.90
N LEU A 289 7.01 25.72 2.15
CA LEU A 289 8.34 26.03 2.69
C LEU A 289 8.41 27.55 2.88
N TYR A 290 8.63 27.98 4.12
CA TYR A 290 9.02 29.36 4.41
C TYR A 290 10.45 29.59 3.91
N ASN A 291 10.66 30.73 3.25
CA ASN A 291 11.91 31.31 2.73
C ASN A 291 12.47 30.72 1.43
N ASN A 292 12.17 31.39 0.30
CA ASN A 292 13.02 31.62 -0.89
C ASN A 292 14.03 30.55 -1.31
N ARG A 293 13.68 29.27 -1.22
CA ARG A 293 14.38 28.16 -1.89
C ARG A 293 13.48 27.67 -3.00
N ILE A 294 13.46 28.46 -4.06
CA ILE A 294 12.85 28.11 -5.34
C ILE A 294 13.75 27.02 -5.93
N GLY A 295 13.29 25.78 -5.90
CA GLY A 295 13.52 24.87 -7.00
C GLY A 295 12.19 24.78 -7.74
N ASP A 296 12.13 25.25 -8.97
CA ASP A 296 10.95 25.18 -9.84
C ASP A 296 10.58 23.74 -10.27
N GLU A 297 11.03 22.72 -9.52
CA GLU A 297 10.87 21.29 -9.83
C GLU A 297 10.47 20.48 -8.59
N ILE A 298 9.61 21.00 -7.73
CA ILE A 298 8.86 20.08 -6.86
C ILE A 298 7.90 19.33 -7.78
N ASN A 299 7.86 18.01 -7.64
CA ASN A 299 7.04 17.03 -8.35
C ASN A 299 5.52 17.34 -8.24
N THR A 300 5.11 18.50 -8.75
CA THR A 300 3.77 19.09 -8.60
C THR A 300 2.76 18.43 -9.51
N LYS A 301 3.22 17.56 -10.41
CA LYS A 301 2.40 16.69 -11.23
C LYS A 301 2.80 15.26 -11.00
N HIS A 302 1.82 14.37 -10.96
CA HIS A 302 2.02 12.93 -10.98
C HIS A 302 1.51 12.38 -12.32
N LEU A 303 2.16 11.31 -12.77
CA LEU A 303 1.79 10.54 -13.95
C LEU A 303 1.00 9.29 -13.53
N VAL A 304 0.04 8.92 -14.36
CA VAL A 304 -0.61 7.61 -14.37
C VAL A 304 -0.06 6.83 -15.54
N ILE A 305 0.59 5.70 -15.26
CA ILE A 305 1.28 4.87 -16.24
C ILE A 305 0.74 3.44 -16.17
N LYS A 306 0.36 2.84 -17.30
CA LYS A 306 -0.16 1.46 -17.36
C LYS A 306 0.28 0.66 -18.58
N ASN A 307 0.31 -0.67 -18.49
CA ASN A 307 0.75 -1.58 -19.57
C ASN A 307 -0.34 -2.52 -20.13
N TYR A 308 -1.62 -2.23 -19.90
CA TYR A 308 -2.77 -3.05 -20.34
C TYR A 308 -3.92 -2.19 -20.89
#